data_AF-A0A4R4TB43-F1
#
_entry.id   AF-A0A4R4TB43-F1
#
_cell.length_a   1.000
_cell.length_b   1.000
_cell.length_c   1.000
_cell.angle_alpha   90.00
_cell.angle_beta   90.00
_cell.angle_gamma   90.00
#
_symmetry.space_group_name_H-M   'P 1'
#
loop_
_entity.id
_entity.type
_entity.pdbx_description
1 polymer ?
#
loop_
_entity_poly.entity_id
_entity_poly.type
_entity_poly.pdbx_seq_one_letter_code
_entity_poly.pdbx_strand_id
1 'polypeptide(L)'
;MRGALDSRSAVLAAIAPARLPYFDLVTLAGPSRDLAEGAETFLASPRQAVRAELDFYAEHHGRVPTVLAGLVDSLAVRQEVLSVVEAYHRVAIGPHWNRIRAHLDAERAQRGTILLDRGVDGLLSSLHPDIRWKPPTLHVNAPDQFDGDLTLDGHGLLLVSSFFLRAPLLCYDPRNPADCFLIYPAPLGIDHAADIWTTGTSTQALANLLGRTRASVLTAIADGVSTTGSLARRLDISSAAASQHTTVLREAGLITTRRHHNNVLHNPTRTGLTLLDRHTT
;
A
#
# COMPACT_ATOMS: atom_id res chain seq x y z
N MET A 1 -9.58 -7.18 25.90
CA MET A 1 -8.97 -6.22 24.95
C MET A 1 -7.44 -6.30 24.88
N ARG A 2 -6.69 -6.47 25.98
CA ARG A 2 -5.21 -6.57 25.94
C ARG A 2 -4.65 -7.78 25.17
N GLY A 3 -5.25 -8.97 25.30
CA GLY A 3 -4.76 -10.18 24.61
C GLY A 3 -4.91 -10.19 23.08
N ALA A 4 -5.89 -9.47 22.52
CA ALA A 4 -6.08 -9.40 21.06
C ALA A 4 -5.14 -8.38 20.39
N LEU A 5 -4.67 -7.37 21.14
CA LEU A 5 -3.61 -6.47 20.69
C LEU A 5 -2.24 -7.17 20.73
N ASP A 6 -2.03 -8.01 21.74
CA ASP A 6 -0.83 -8.82 21.90
C ASP A 6 -0.66 -9.84 20.75
N SER A 7 -1.73 -10.55 20.37
CA SER A 7 -1.70 -11.50 19.26
C SER A 7 -1.47 -10.84 17.89
N ARG A 8 -2.13 -9.72 17.60
CA ARG A 8 -1.91 -8.96 16.35
C ARG A 8 -0.49 -8.41 16.24
N SER A 9 0.05 -7.90 17.35
CA SER A 9 1.42 -7.40 17.40
C SER A 9 2.42 -8.55 17.19
N ALA A 10 2.14 -9.74 17.74
CA ALA A 10 2.97 -10.93 17.55
C ALA A 10 2.99 -11.40 16.08
N VAL A 11 1.87 -11.34 15.35
CA VAL A 11 1.83 -11.66 13.92
C VAL A 11 2.68 -10.67 13.11
N LEU A 12 2.52 -9.36 13.32
CA LEU A 12 3.31 -8.35 12.60
C LEU A 12 4.81 -8.48 12.91
N ALA A 13 5.17 -8.70 14.18
CA ALA A 13 6.56 -8.91 14.59
C ALA A 13 7.17 -10.21 14.05
N ALA A 14 6.33 -11.23 13.80
CA ALA A 14 6.78 -12.48 13.19
C ALA A 14 7.02 -12.33 11.68
N ILE A 15 6.16 -11.59 10.98
CA ILE A 15 6.29 -11.35 9.53
C ILE A 15 7.44 -10.39 9.23
N ALA A 16 7.54 -9.31 10.01
CA ALA A 16 8.55 -8.27 9.85
C ALA A 16 9.41 -8.14 11.14
N PRO A 17 10.26 -9.14 11.45
CA PRO A 17 11.17 -9.08 12.59
C PRO A 17 12.17 -7.92 12.46
N ALA A 18 12.76 -7.52 13.60
CA ALA A 18 13.77 -6.45 13.63
C ALA A 18 15.07 -6.82 12.90
N ARG A 19 15.36 -8.12 12.78
CA ARG A 19 16.50 -8.65 12.01
C ARG A 19 15.95 -9.37 10.79
N LEU A 20 16.62 -9.23 9.65
CA LEU A 20 16.31 -9.94 8.42
C LEU A 20 16.63 -11.45 8.52
N PRO A 21 16.03 -12.28 7.65
CA PRO A 21 15.03 -11.96 6.63
C PRO A 21 13.62 -11.75 7.20
N TYR A 22 12.76 -11.08 6.44
CA TYR A 22 11.30 -11.07 6.68
C TYR A 22 10.70 -12.42 6.26
N PHE A 23 9.48 -12.71 6.74
CA PHE A 23 8.67 -13.74 6.09
C PHE A 23 8.17 -13.15 4.76
N ASP A 24 8.64 -13.70 3.64
CA ASP A 24 8.47 -13.14 2.31
C ASP A 24 7.06 -13.35 1.75
N LEU A 25 6.12 -12.56 2.28
CA LEU A 25 4.78 -12.42 1.72
C LEU A 25 4.78 -11.83 0.30
N VAL A 26 5.83 -11.12 -0.10
CA VAL A 26 5.87 -10.46 -1.42
C VAL A 26 6.05 -11.50 -2.50
N THR A 27 7.00 -12.42 -2.34
CA THR A 27 7.21 -13.53 -3.28
C THR A 27 6.02 -14.49 -3.26
N LEU A 28 5.44 -14.77 -2.09
CA LEU A 28 4.26 -15.67 -2.00
C LEU A 28 2.97 -15.07 -2.57
N ALA A 29 2.79 -13.75 -2.50
CA ALA A 29 1.68 -13.04 -3.13
C ALA A 29 1.94 -12.77 -4.63
N GLY A 30 3.20 -12.77 -5.07
CA GLY A 30 3.60 -12.47 -6.43
C GLY A 30 3.28 -11.02 -6.85
N PRO A 31 3.53 -10.68 -8.12
CA PRO A 31 3.15 -9.38 -8.67
C PRO A 31 1.63 -9.26 -8.75
N SER A 32 1.06 -8.29 -8.02
CA SER A 32 -0.39 -8.04 -7.96
C SER A 32 -0.72 -6.56 -8.23
N ARG A 33 -1.93 -6.28 -8.71
CA ARG A 33 -2.41 -4.91 -8.97
C ARG A 33 -2.89 -4.20 -7.71
N ASP A 34 -3.38 -4.96 -6.74
CA ASP A 34 -3.83 -4.47 -5.45
C ASP A 34 -3.66 -5.52 -4.34
N LEU A 35 -3.97 -5.10 -3.11
CA LEU A 35 -3.84 -5.93 -1.91
C LEU A 35 -4.76 -7.16 -1.96
N ALA A 36 -5.93 -7.06 -2.59
CA ALA A 36 -6.90 -8.16 -2.65
C ALA A 36 -6.41 -9.27 -3.58
N GLU A 37 -5.85 -8.92 -4.74
CA GLU A 37 -5.24 -9.89 -5.65
C GLU A 37 -4.01 -10.56 -5.01
N GLY A 38 -3.19 -9.82 -4.26
CA GLY A 38 -2.06 -10.39 -3.54
C GLY A 38 -2.48 -11.32 -2.40
N ALA A 39 -3.55 -10.95 -1.68
CA ALA A 39 -4.17 -11.76 -0.65
C ALA A 39 -4.68 -13.10 -1.22
N GLU A 40 -5.43 -13.06 -2.32
CA GLU A 40 -5.93 -14.26 -3.00
C GLU A 40 -4.78 -15.17 -3.44
N THR A 41 -3.72 -14.59 -4.00
CA THR A 41 -2.54 -15.35 -4.43
C THR A 41 -1.83 -16.01 -3.25
N PHE A 42 -1.64 -15.29 -2.13
CA PHE A 42 -1.06 -15.85 -0.91
C PHE A 42 -1.91 -16.99 -0.32
N LEU A 43 -3.23 -16.82 -0.29
CA LEU A 43 -4.15 -17.86 0.18
C LEU A 43 -4.05 -19.12 -0.70
N ALA A 44 -3.84 -18.93 -2.01
CA ALA A 44 -3.66 -20.00 -2.98
C ALA A 44 -2.22 -20.55 -3.09
N SER A 45 -1.23 -19.97 -2.40
CA SER A 45 0.18 -20.37 -2.57
C SER A 45 0.39 -21.87 -2.34
N PRO A 46 1.13 -22.56 -3.22
CA PRO A 46 1.42 -23.99 -3.06
C PRO A 46 2.06 -24.29 -1.72
N ARG A 47 1.69 -25.44 -1.12
CA ARG A 47 2.23 -25.89 0.18
C ARG A 47 3.76 -25.90 0.21
N GLN A 48 4.39 -26.33 -0.88
CA GLN A 48 5.84 -26.40 -1.00
C GLN A 48 6.50 -25.01 -0.99
N ALA A 49 5.87 -24.00 -1.57
CA ALA A 49 6.38 -22.63 -1.55
C ALA A 49 6.38 -22.06 -0.13
N VAL A 50 5.26 -22.21 0.58
CA VAL A 50 5.14 -21.76 1.97
C VAL A 50 6.07 -22.54 2.90
N ARG A 51 6.26 -23.84 2.67
CA ARG A 51 7.22 -24.66 3.43
C ARG A 51 8.65 -24.15 3.22
N ALA A 52 9.06 -23.94 1.97
CA ALA A 52 10.40 -23.46 1.65
C ALA A 52 10.69 -22.10 2.29
N GLU A 53 9.72 -21.18 2.27
CA GLU A 53 9.86 -19.89 2.95
C GLU A 53 9.98 -20.03 4.47
N LEU A 54 9.17 -20.89 5.10
CA LEU A 54 9.28 -21.13 6.54
C LEU A 54 10.60 -21.80 6.94
N ASP A 55 11.11 -22.70 6.09
CA ASP A 55 12.38 -23.38 6.32
C ASP A 55 13.54 -22.38 6.18
N PHE A 56 13.53 -21.53 5.14
CA PHE A 56 14.46 -20.42 4.96
C PHE A 56 14.44 -19.44 6.15
N TYR A 57 13.24 -19.04 6.59
CA TYR A 57 13.06 -18.22 7.78
C TYR A 57 13.66 -18.91 9.03
N ALA A 58 13.42 -20.21 9.21
CA ALA A 58 13.92 -20.96 10.36
C ALA A 58 15.44 -21.12 10.35
N GLU A 59 16.06 -21.32 9.19
CA GLU A 59 17.52 -21.38 9.04
C GLU A 59 18.18 -20.08 9.51
N HIS A 60 17.57 -18.94 9.19
CA HIS A 60 18.12 -17.64 9.57
C HIS A 60 17.80 -17.26 11.02
N HIS A 61 16.62 -17.60 11.54
CA HIS A 61 16.14 -17.20 12.88
C HIS A 61 16.26 -18.29 13.95
N GLY A 62 16.66 -19.50 13.57
CA GLY A 62 16.73 -20.70 14.42
C GLY A 62 15.38 -21.37 14.71
N ARG A 63 14.25 -20.70 14.46
CA ARG A 63 12.90 -21.25 14.65
C ARG A 63 11.82 -20.47 13.89
N VAL A 64 10.71 -21.14 13.60
CA VAL A 64 9.47 -20.50 13.14
C VAL A 64 8.65 -20.03 14.36
N PRO A 65 8.17 -18.77 14.40
CA PRO A 65 7.23 -18.31 15.41
C PRO A 65 5.92 -19.10 15.39
N THR A 66 5.33 -19.38 16.56
CA THR A 66 4.10 -20.19 16.66
C THR A 66 2.95 -19.67 15.81
N VAL A 67 2.86 -18.34 15.65
CA VAL A 67 1.83 -17.68 14.82
C VAL A 67 1.97 -17.98 13.32
N LEU A 68 3.15 -18.39 12.84
CA LEU A 68 3.40 -18.76 11.44
C LEU A 68 3.45 -20.28 11.22
N ALA A 69 3.53 -21.07 12.29
CA ALA A 69 3.77 -22.52 12.20
C ALA A 69 2.70 -23.28 11.38
N GLY A 70 1.45 -22.80 11.39
CA GLY A 70 0.33 -23.44 10.69
C GLY A 70 0.17 -23.03 9.22
N LEU A 71 1.01 -22.15 8.66
CA LEU A 71 0.81 -21.58 7.32
C LEU A 71 0.85 -22.62 6.18
N VAL A 72 1.56 -23.73 6.35
CA VAL A 72 1.65 -24.79 5.33
C VAL A 72 0.35 -25.58 5.24
N ASP A 73 -0.29 -25.83 6.38
CA ASP A 73 -1.36 -26.82 6.52
C ASP A 73 -2.76 -26.23 6.74
N SER A 74 -2.85 -24.96 7.13
CA SER A 74 -4.11 -24.35 7.54
C SER A 74 -4.42 -23.07 6.77
N LEU A 75 -5.44 -23.13 5.92
CA LEU A 75 -6.02 -21.94 5.28
C LEU A 75 -6.53 -20.94 6.33
N ALA A 76 -7.08 -21.43 7.45
CA ALA A 76 -7.56 -20.57 8.53
C ALA A 76 -6.42 -19.75 9.16
N VAL A 77 -5.22 -20.34 9.31
CA VAL A 77 -4.03 -19.60 9.81
C VAL A 77 -3.58 -18.56 8.79
N ARG A 78 -3.60 -18.88 7.48
CA ARG A 78 -3.30 -17.89 6.44
C ARG A 78 -4.28 -16.72 6.45
N GLN A 79 -5.58 -17.01 6.59
CA GLN A 79 -6.63 -16.00 6.71
C GLN A 79 -6.46 -15.14 7.96
N GLU A 80 -6.09 -15.74 9.09
CA GLU A 80 -5.81 -15.00 10.32
C GLU A 80 -4.64 -14.03 10.13
N VAL A 81 -3.51 -14.52 9.61
CA VAL A 81 -2.32 -13.71 9.30
C VAL A 81 -2.68 -12.55 8.37
N LEU A 82 -3.39 -12.84 7.27
CA LEU A 82 -3.81 -11.83 6.31
C LEU A 82 -4.74 -10.80 6.97
N SER A 83 -5.68 -11.22 7.80
CA SER A 83 -6.60 -10.31 8.49
C SER A 83 -5.87 -9.29 9.37
N VAL A 84 -4.72 -9.67 9.95
CA VAL A 84 -3.87 -8.75 10.72
C VAL A 84 -3.17 -7.75 9.79
N VAL A 85 -2.62 -8.21 8.67
CA VAL A 85 -1.99 -7.36 7.65
C VAL A 85 -2.99 -6.37 7.06
N GLU A 86 -4.19 -6.81 6.69
CA GLU A 86 -5.27 -5.96 6.18
C GLU A 86 -5.75 -4.95 7.22
N ALA A 87 -5.90 -5.37 8.48
CA ALA A 87 -6.29 -4.48 9.56
C ALA A 87 -5.22 -3.40 9.81
N TYR A 88 -3.94 -3.78 9.77
CA TYR A 88 -2.83 -2.84 9.87
C TYR A 88 -2.82 -1.87 8.68
N HIS A 89 -2.91 -2.39 7.45
CA HIS A 89 -2.98 -1.57 6.24
C HIS A 89 -4.12 -0.56 6.33
N ARG A 90 -5.34 -0.99 6.65
CA ARG A 90 -6.51 -0.10 6.73
C ARG A 90 -6.33 1.05 7.72
N VAL A 91 -5.68 0.81 8.86
CA VAL A 91 -5.53 1.82 9.92
C VAL A 91 -4.28 2.69 9.70
N ALA A 92 -3.14 2.09 9.40
CA ALA A 92 -1.85 2.77 9.36
C ALA A 92 -1.49 3.32 7.98
N ILE A 93 -1.91 2.64 6.90
CA ILE A 93 -1.46 2.95 5.53
C ILE A 93 -2.58 3.53 4.68
N GLY A 94 -3.79 2.98 4.78
CA GLY A 94 -4.97 3.34 3.99
C GLY A 94 -5.25 4.84 3.92
N PRO A 95 -5.21 5.61 5.03
CA PRO A 95 -5.43 7.06 5.01
C PRO A 95 -4.39 7.86 4.21
N HIS A 96 -3.24 7.27 3.90
CA HIS A 96 -2.11 7.90 3.21
C HIS A 96 -1.85 7.28 1.84
N TRP A 97 -2.61 6.24 1.47
CA TRP A 97 -2.29 5.37 0.33
C TRP A 97 -2.25 6.10 -1.01
N ASN A 98 -3.15 7.06 -1.27
CA ASN A 98 -3.10 7.85 -2.50
C ASN A 98 -1.82 8.67 -2.62
N ARG A 99 -1.36 9.28 -1.53
CA ARG A 99 -0.14 10.10 -1.49
C ARG A 99 1.10 9.22 -1.67
N ILE A 100 1.14 8.08 -0.99
CA ILE A 100 2.19 7.07 -1.16
C ILE A 100 2.24 6.60 -2.62
N ARG A 101 1.09 6.25 -3.21
CA ARG A 101 1.03 5.81 -4.60
C ARG A 101 1.44 6.91 -5.57
N ALA A 102 1.01 8.15 -5.37
CA ALA A 102 1.42 9.28 -6.21
C ALA A 102 2.94 9.50 -6.18
N HIS A 103 3.56 9.34 -5.00
CA HIS A 103 5.01 9.38 -4.86
C HIS A 103 5.69 8.25 -5.65
N LEU A 104 5.19 7.01 -5.53
CA LEU A 104 5.74 5.87 -6.27
C LEU A 104 5.52 5.96 -7.79
N ASP A 105 4.40 6.53 -8.23
CA ASP A 105 4.11 6.79 -9.65
C ASP A 105 5.08 7.84 -10.22
N ALA A 106 5.41 8.88 -9.44
CA ALA A 106 6.41 9.88 -9.83
C ALA A 106 7.82 9.28 -9.94
N GLU A 107 8.21 8.46 -8.97
CA GLU A 107 9.47 7.72 -9.00
C GLU A 107 9.54 6.82 -10.24
N ARG A 108 8.48 6.04 -10.52
CA ARG A 108 8.39 5.19 -11.72
C ARG A 108 8.54 6.01 -13.00
N ALA A 109 7.90 7.17 -13.11
CA ALA A 109 8.01 8.06 -14.26
C ALA A 109 9.44 8.62 -14.44
N GLN A 110 10.09 8.99 -13.33
CA GLN A 110 11.49 9.44 -13.34
C GLN A 110 12.43 8.34 -13.83
N ARG A 111 12.27 7.10 -13.34
CA ARG A 111 13.05 5.95 -13.81
C ARG A 111 12.80 5.62 -15.28
N GLY A 112 11.55 5.74 -15.74
CA GLY A 112 11.21 5.62 -17.15
C GLY A 112 11.94 6.64 -18.02
N THR A 113 12.01 7.90 -17.58
CA THR A 113 12.74 8.97 -18.28
C THR A 113 14.24 8.68 -18.36
N ILE A 114 14.85 8.27 -17.24
CA ILE A 114 16.28 7.90 -17.20
C ILE A 114 16.58 6.73 -18.14
N LEU A 115 15.71 5.72 -18.18
CA LEU A 115 15.87 4.57 -19.07
C LEU A 115 15.82 5.00 -20.55
N LEU A 116 14.90 5.87 -20.92
CA LEU A 116 14.76 6.36 -22.29
C LEU A 116 15.95 7.23 -22.72
N ASP A 117 16.43 8.09 -21.83
CA ASP A 117 17.48 9.07 -22.15
C ASP A 117 18.90 8.49 -22.03
N ARG A 118 19.12 7.56 -21.09
CA ARG A 118 20.45 7.06 -20.69
C ARG A 118 20.59 5.54 -20.74
N GLY A 119 19.57 4.83 -21.21
CA GLY A 119 19.56 3.38 -21.32
C GLY A 119 19.59 2.66 -19.97
N VAL A 120 19.82 1.36 -20.04
CA VAL A 120 19.84 0.47 -18.87
C VAL A 120 20.98 0.83 -17.90
N ASP A 121 22.15 1.21 -18.42
CA ASP A 121 23.29 1.64 -17.59
C ASP A 121 22.95 2.85 -16.72
N GLY A 122 22.30 3.85 -17.30
CA GLY A 122 21.84 5.03 -16.58
C GLY A 122 20.78 4.71 -15.53
N LEU A 123 19.82 3.83 -15.86
CA LEU A 123 18.80 3.38 -14.93
C LEU A 123 19.42 2.68 -13.71
N LEU A 124 20.18 1.61 -13.95
CA LEU A 124 20.73 0.76 -12.88
C LEU A 124 21.74 1.51 -12.00
N SER A 125 22.49 2.46 -12.57
CA SER A 125 23.43 3.30 -11.81
C SER A 125 22.75 4.37 -10.94
N SER A 126 21.43 4.56 -11.08
CA SER A 126 20.70 5.66 -10.43
C SER A 126 19.76 5.23 -9.31
N LEU A 127 19.64 3.93 -9.03
CA LEU A 127 18.61 3.37 -8.15
C LEU A 127 18.82 3.73 -6.68
N HIS A 128 19.99 3.41 -6.12
CA HIS A 128 20.30 3.63 -4.69
C HIS A 128 21.83 3.57 -4.45
N PRO A 129 22.41 4.27 -3.46
CA PRO A 129 23.84 4.19 -3.16
C PRO A 129 24.39 2.79 -2.84
N ASP A 130 23.54 1.93 -2.28
CA ASP A 130 23.85 0.50 -2.02
C ASP A 130 23.68 -0.39 -3.25
N ILE A 131 23.21 0.14 -4.38
CA ILE A 131 23.12 -0.58 -5.66
C ILE A 131 24.17 0.00 -6.59
N ARG A 132 25.14 -0.82 -7.00
CA ARG A 132 26.24 -0.42 -7.88
C ARG A 132 26.22 -1.24 -9.15
N TRP A 133 25.95 -0.57 -10.26
CA TRP A 133 26.03 -1.18 -11.58
C TRP A 133 27.49 -1.22 -12.07
N LYS A 134 27.99 -2.42 -12.34
CA LYS A 134 29.27 -2.67 -13.01
C LYS A 134 29.01 -3.69 -14.11
N PRO A 135 28.67 -3.25 -15.34
CA PRO A 135 28.23 -4.16 -16.38
C PRO A 135 29.17 -5.37 -16.53
N PRO A 136 28.62 -6.60 -16.61
CA PRO A 136 27.19 -6.96 -16.65
C PRO A 136 26.56 -7.23 -15.26
N THR A 137 27.24 -6.92 -14.16
CA THR A 137 26.86 -7.31 -12.80
C THR A 137 26.28 -6.15 -12.02
N LEU A 138 25.13 -6.38 -11.38
CA LEU A 138 24.52 -5.45 -10.43
C LEU A 138 24.91 -5.88 -9.00
N HIS A 139 25.73 -5.08 -8.34
CA HIS A 139 26.12 -5.34 -6.95
C HIS A 139 25.12 -4.66 -6.00
N VAL A 140 24.52 -5.42 -5.10
CA VAL A 140 23.58 -4.91 -4.10
C VAL A 140 24.15 -5.16 -2.71
N ASN A 141 24.38 -4.10 -1.94
CA ASN A 141 24.78 -4.20 -0.54
C ASN A 141 23.52 -4.41 0.32
N ALA A 142 23.21 -5.68 0.60
CA ALA A 142 22.04 -6.12 1.35
C ALA A 142 22.46 -7.03 2.52
N PRO A 143 22.99 -6.46 3.62
CA PRO A 143 23.45 -7.25 4.75
C PRO A 143 22.31 -8.09 5.34
N ASP A 144 22.66 -9.30 5.80
CA ASP A 144 21.75 -10.28 6.43
C ASP A 144 20.63 -10.84 5.54
N GLN A 145 20.70 -10.66 4.21
CA GLN A 145 19.72 -11.21 3.25
C GLN A 145 20.29 -12.33 2.38
N PHE A 146 21.45 -12.10 1.78
CA PHE A 146 22.11 -13.01 0.86
C PHE A 146 23.59 -12.64 0.74
N ASP A 147 24.47 -13.62 0.80
CA ASP A 147 25.91 -13.44 0.59
C ASP A 147 26.37 -14.36 -0.55
N GLY A 148 26.37 -13.82 -1.77
CA GLY A 148 26.75 -14.57 -2.96
C GLY A 148 26.40 -13.86 -4.27
N ASP A 149 26.68 -14.56 -5.36
CA ASP A 149 26.31 -14.15 -6.71
C ASP A 149 25.06 -14.90 -7.16
N LEU A 150 24.15 -14.18 -7.81
CA LEU A 150 22.92 -14.72 -8.39
C LEU A 150 22.92 -14.46 -9.89
N THR A 151 22.98 -15.53 -10.67
CA THR A 151 22.89 -15.44 -12.14
C THR A 151 21.43 -15.46 -12.54
N LEU A 152 21.04 -14.47 -13.34
CA LEU A 152 19.67 -14.38 -13.84
C LEU A 152 19.36 -15.39 -14.95
N ASP A 153 20.35 -16.05 -15.56
CA ASP A 153 20.16 -17.07 -16.61
C ASP A 153 19.21 -16.66 -17.76
N GLY A 154 19.21 -15.36 -18.10
CA GLY A 154 18.32 -14.79 -19.12
C GLY A 154 16.93 -14.40 -18.61
N HIS A 155 16.60 -14.69 -17.35
CA HIS A 155 15.46 -14.11 -16.66
C HIS A 155 15.66 -12.58 -16.49
N GLY A 156 14.58 -11.83 -16.59
CA GLY A 156 14.61 -10.40 -16.32
C GLY A 156 14.70 -10.11 -14.82
N LEU A 157 15.19 -8.93 -14.45
CA LEU A 157 15.12 -8.43 -13.08
C LEU A 157 13.97 -7.43 -12.96
N LEU A 158 12.95 -7.75 -12.15
CA LEU A 158 11.89 -6.81 -11.85
C LEU A 158 12.38 -5.81 -10.78
N LEU A 159 12.28 -4.51 -11.09
CA LEU A 159 12.62 -3.42 -10.18
C LEU A 159 11.35 -2.87 -9.53
N VAL A 160 11.30 -2.88 -8.20
CA VAL A 160 10.14 -2.44 -7.43
C VAL A 160 10.55 -1.29 -6.51
N SER A 161 10.05 -0.08 -6.75
CA SER A 161 10.27 1.05 -5.85
C SER A 161 9.43 0.87 -4.57
N SER A 162 10.03 1.12 -3.40
CA SER A 162 9.36 1.05 -2.10
C SER A 162 9.38 2.39 -1.39
N PHE A 163 8.23 2.76 -0.82
CA PHE A 163 8.08 3.94 0.04
C PHE A 163 8.62 3.69 1.46
N PHE A 164 8.64 2.44 1.90
CA PHE A 164 8.88 2.07 3.30
C PHE A 164 10.32 1.63 3.57
N LEU A 165 11.03 1.15 2.54
CA LEU A 165 12.40 0.68 2.70
C LEU A 165 13.38 1.85 2.77
N ARG A 166 14.46 1.66 3.54
CA ARG A 166 15.62 2.57 3.60
C ARG A 166 16.88 1.99 2.98
N ALA A 167 16.88 0.69 2.69
CA ALA A 167 17.94 -0.06 2.04
C ALA A 167 17.30 -1.03 1.03
N PRO A 168 18.03 -1.44 -0.03
CA PRO A 168 17.50 -2.41 -0.99
C PRO A 168 17.24 -3.77 -0.33
N LEU A 169 16.23 -4.46 -0.85
CA LEU A 169 15.82 -5.80 -0.46
C LEU A 169 15.74 -6.67 -1.71
N LEU A 170 16.41 -7.81 -1.69
CA LEU A 170 16.30 -8.83 -2.73
C LEU A 170 15.28 -9.88 -2.28
N CYS A 171 14.22 -10.05 -3.07
CA CYS A 171 13.20 -11.08 -2.86
C CYS A 171 13.33 -12.14 -3.94
N TYR A 172 13.28 -13.41 -3.55
CA TYR A 172 13.39 -14.54 -4.46
C TYR A 172 12.76 -15.78 -3.84
N ASP A 173 12.28 -16.70 -4.68
CA ASP A 173 11.91 -18.04 -4.21
C ASP A 173 13.19 -18.80 -3.86
N PRO A 174 13.39 -19.29 -2.62
CA PRO A 174 14.58 -20.06 -2.26
C PRO A 174 14.80 -21.30 -3.14
N ARG A 175 13.75 -21.81 -3.79
CA ARG A 175 13.80 -22.94 -4.72
C ARG A 175 14.18 -22.56 -6.14
N ASN A 176 14.01 -21.29 -6.50
CA ASN A 176 14.37 -20.74 -7.81
C ASN A 176 14.90 -19.31 -7.68
N PRO A 177 16.15 -19.12 -7.21
CA PRO A 177 16.69 -17.80 -6.97
C PRO A 177 16.77 -16.91 -8.23
N ALA A 178 16.86 -17.50 -9.43
CA ALA A 178 16.89 -16.76 -10.68
C ALA A 178 15.61 -15.93 -10.93
N ASP A 179 14.47 -16.34 -10.36
CA ASP A 179 13.22 -15.58 -10.38
C ASP A 179 13.16 -14.62 -9.18
N CYS A 180 14.02 -13.61 -9.23
CA CYS A 180 14.15 -12.59 -8.19
C CYS A 180 13.65 -11.22 -8.65
N PHE A 181 13.28 -10.40 -7.67
CA PHE A 181 12.99 -8.99 -7.89
C PHE A 181 13.67 -8.14 -6.84
N LEU A 182 14.16 -6.98 -7.28
CA LEU A 182 14.89 -6.03 -6.45
C LEU A 182 13.94 -4.93 -6.01
N ILE A 183 13.65 -4.90 -4.71
CA ILE A 183 12.92 -3.80 -4.09
C ILE A 183 13.95 -2.75 -3.65
N TYR A 184 13.79 -1.50 -4.10
CA TYR A 184 14.71 -0.42 -3.75
C TYR A 184 13.95 0.78 -3.16
N PRO A 185 14.57 1.54 -2.23
CA PRO A 185 13.97 2.76 -1.68
C PRO A 185 13.67 3.79 -2.78
N ALA A 186 12.43 4.25 -2.86
CA ALA A 186 12.11 5.48 -3.57
C ALA A 186 12.71 6.67 -2.78
N PRO A 187 13.46 7.58 -3.42
CA PRO A 187 14.06 8.72 -2.72
C PRO A 187 13.00 9.59 -2.04
N LEU A 188 13.00 9.60 -0.72
CA LEU A 188 12.05 10.34 0.09
C LEU A 188 12.77 11.34 1.00
N GLY A 189 12.65 12.63 0.70
CA GLY A 189 13.11 13.70 1.59
C GLY A 189 12.30 13.71 2.88
N ILE A 190 12.94 14.04 4.02
CA ILE A 190 12.32 14.01 5.35
C ILE A 190 11.06 14.89 5.41
N ASP A 191 11.12 16.09 4.83
CA ASP A 191 9.99 17.02 4.80
C ASP A 191 8.82 16.48 3.96
N HIS A 192 9.13 15.87 2.80
CA HIS A 192 8.13 15.25 1.93
C HIS A 192 7.50 14.01 2.59
N ALA A 193 8.28 13.23 3.35
CA ALA A 193 7.76 12.13 4.16
C ALA A 193 6.76 12.63 5.20
N ALA A 194 7.12 13.68 5.95
CA ALA A 194 6.26 14.28 6.96
C ALA A 194 4.94 14.76 6.36
N ASP A 195 4.96 15.41 5.19
CA ASP A 195 3.75 15.83 4.49
C ASP A 195 2.84 14.64 4.13
N ILE A 196 3.40 13.55 3.61
CA ILE A 196 2.63 12.33 3.27
C ILE A 196 1.97 11.68 4.49
N TRP A 197 2.52 11.88 5.69
CA TRP A 197 1.92 11.38 6.93
C TRP A 197 1.00 12.39 7.62
N THR A 198 1.18 13.70 7.41
CA THR A 198 0.48 14.73 8.19
C THR A 198 -0.61 15.47 7.42
N THR A 199 -0.54 15.51 6.08
CA THR A 199 -1.44 16.34 5.26
C THR A 199 -2.47 15.54 4.48
N GLY A 200 -3.61 15.21 5.10
CA GLY A 200 -4.82 15.05 4.27
C GLY A 200 -5.09 16.36 3.53
N THR A 201 -5.83 16.36 2.41
CA THR A 201 -6.23 17.62 1.74
C THR A 201 -6.80 18.54 2.81
N SER A 202 -6.09 19.62 3.15
CA SER A 202 -6.52 20.44 4.27
C SER A 202 -7.93 20.95 3.98
N THR A 203 -8.81 20.91 4.99
CA THR A 203 -10.18 21.44 4.85
C THR A 203 -10.17 22.85 4.25
N GLN A 204 -9.10 23.61 4.50
CA GLN A 204 -8.86 24.93 3.94
C GLN A 204 -8.55 24.92 2.43
N ALA A 205 -7.69 24.02 1.93
CA ALA A 205 -7.40 23.90 0.50
C ALA A 205 -8.65 23.50 -0.29
N LEU A 206 -9.42 22.54 0.23
CA LEU A 206 -10.68 22.14 -0.39
C LEU A 206 -11.73 23.25 -0.31
N ALA A 207 -11.77 23.99 0.80
CA ALA A 207 -12.63 25.16 0.93
C ALA A 207 -12.24 26.30 -0.02
N ASN A 208 -10.96 26.44 -0.38
CA ASN A 208 -10.52 27.43 -1.38
C ASN A 208 -10.93 27.01 -2.79
N LEU A 209 -10.86 25.70 -3.11
CA LEU A 209 -11.24 25.18 -4.43
C LEU A 209 -12.76 25.11 -4.64
N LEU A 210 -13.47 24.49 -3.69
CA LEU A 210 -14.92 24.25 -3.79
C LEU A 210 -15.73 25.35 -3.09
N GLY A 211 -15.13 26.23 -2.29
CA GLY A 211 -15.88 27.06 -1.35
C GLY A 211 -16.20 26.28 -0.06
N ARG A 212 -16.12 26.98 1.08
CA ARG A 212 -16.29 26.43 2.43
C ARG A 212 -17.48 25.48 2.57
N THR A 213 -18.68 25.92 2.18
CA THR A 213 -19.90 25.12 2.40
C THR A 213 -19.97 23.87 1.53
N ARG A 214 -19.50 23.93 0.26
CA ARG A 214 -19.48 22.74 -0.61
C ARG A 214 -18.46 21.71 -0.15
N ALA A 215 -17.29 22.17 0.33
CA ALA A 215 -16.31 21.29 0.95
C ALA A 215 -16.91 20.59 2.20
N SER A 216 -17.58 21.34 3.09
CA SER A 216 -18.23 20.78 4.27
C SER A 216 -19.37 19.80 3.94
N VAL A 217 -20.15 20.06 2.89
CA VAL A 217 -21.19 19.13 2.41
C VAL A 217 -20.58 17.84 1.88
N LEU A 218 -19.53 17.92 1.07
CA LEU A 218 -18.83 16.74 0.54
C LEU A 218 -18.23 15.89 1.68
N THR A 219 -17.58 16.52 2.66
CA THR A 219 -17.03 15.85 3.85
C THR A 219 -18.13 15.18 4.67
N ALA A 220 -19.24 15.87 4.95
CA ALA A 220 -20.34 15.31 5.74
C ALA A 220 -21.00 14.10 5.05
N ILE A 221 -21.14 14.13 3.72
CA ILE A 221 -21.62 12.98 2.94
C ILE A 221 -20.64 11.81 3.05
N ALA A 222 -19.34 12.07 2.99
CA ALA A 222 -18.31 11.06 3.18
C ALA A 222 -18.25 10.53 4.64
N ASP A 223 -18.71 11.30 5.62
CA ASP A 223 -18.90 10.87 7.02
C ASP A 223 -20.21 10.09 7.25
N GLY A 224 -20.97 9.80 6.18
CA GLY A 224 -22.20 9.00 6.24
C GLY A 224 -23.49 9.81 6.41
N VAL A 225 -23.43 11.15 6.39
CA VAL A 225 -24.62 12.01 6.41
C VAL A 225 -25.27 12.02 5.03
N SER A 226 -26.25 11.13 4.85
CA SER A 226 -26.73 10.76 3.52
C SER A 226 -27.99 11.49 3.06
N THR A 227 -28.76 12.16 3.92
CA THR A 227 -29.97 12.90 3.47
C THR A 227 -29.76 14.41 3.45
N THR A 228 -30.45 15.11 2.55
CA THR A 228 -30.44 16.59 2.48
C THR A 228 -30.84 17.25 3.79
N GLY A 229 -31.86 16.72 4.49
CA GLY A 229 -32.31 17.25 5.77
C GLY A 229 -31.27 17.05 6.89
N SER A 230 -30.61 15.90 6.91
CA SER A 230 -29.51 15.64 7.85
C SER A 230 -28.31 16.54 7.58
N LEU A 231 -28.00 16.82 6.30
CA LEU A 231 -26.93 17.75 5.90
C LEU A 231 -27.23 19.18 6.35
N ALA A 232 -28.44 19.66 6.09
CA ALA A 232 -28.91 20.98 6.52
C ALA A 232 -28.74 21.17 8.03
N ARG A 233 -29.19 20.18 8.82
CA ARG A 233 -29.07 20.19 10.28
C ARG A 233 -27.61 20.11 10.74
N ARG A 234 -26.81 19.23 10.13
CA ARG A 234 -25.42 19.01 10.57
C ARG A 234 -24.53 20.23 10.32
N LEU A 235 -24.81 20.96 9.24
CA LEU A 235 -23.98 22.08 8.79
C LEU A 235 -24.58 23.44 9.13
N ASP A 236 -25.72 23.48 9.83
CA ASP A 236 -26.46 24.69 10.19
C ASP A 236 -26.76 25.58 8.96
N ILE A 237 -27.25 24.97 7.89
CA ILE A 237 -27.67 25.64 6.65
C ILE A 237 -29.12 25.30 6.31
N SER A 238 -29.76 26.11 5.46
CA SER A 238 -31.12 25.84 5.01
C SER A 238 -31.20 24.58 4.13
N SER A 239 -32.35 23.90 4.14
CA SER A 239 -32.62 22.76 3.24
C SER A 239 -32.49 23.12 1.76
N ALA A 240 -32.81 24.36 1.40
CA ALA A 240 -32.63 24.89 0.05
C ALA A 240 -31.14 25.02 -0.31
N ALA A 241 -30.32 25.58 0.59
CA ALA A 241 -28.87 25.67 0.39
C ALA A 241 -28.21 24.28 0.33
N ALA A 242 -28.62 23.35 1.20
CA ALA A 242 -28.15 21.97 1.16
C ALA A 242 -28.49 21.30 -0.19
N SER A 243 -29.73 21.46 -0.68
CA SER A 243 -30.15 20.93 -2.00
C SER A 243 -29.37 21.54 -3.16
N GLN A 244 -29.06 22.84 -3.09
CA GLN A 244 -28.27 23.52 -4.10
C GLN A 244 -26.83 22.99 -4.12
N HIS A 245 -26.18 22.87 -2.96
CA HIS A 245 -24.83 22.34 -2.88
C HIS A 245 -24.73 20.88 -3.32
N THR A 246 -25.68 20.02 -2.94
CA THR A 246 -25.69 18.63 -3.40
C THR A 246 -25.97 18.52 -4.90
N THR A 247 -26.75 19.42 -5.47
CA THR A 247 -26.94 19.51 -6.93
C THR A 247 -25.64 19.82 -7.65
N VAL A 248 -24.92 20.87 -7.23
CA VAL A 248 -23.63 21.26 -7.83
C VAL A 248 -22.59 20.14 -7.68
N LEU A 249 -22.47 19.53 -6.49
CA LEU A 249 -21.54 18.42 -6.26
C LEU A 249 -21.88 17.18 -7.10
N ARG A 250 -23.17 16.93 -7.34
CA ARG A 250 -23.63 15.84 -8.21
C ARG A 250 -23.31 16.12 -9.68
N GLU A 251 -23.55 17.34 -10.13
CA GLU A 251 -23.23 17.77 -11.51
C GLU A 251 -21.73 17.75 -11.77
N ALA A 252 -20.91 18.08 -10.77
CA ALA A 252 -19.45 17.93 -10.81
C ALA A 252 -18.96 16.48 -10.71
N GLY A 253 -19.86 15.49 -10.59
CA GLY A 253 -19.50 14.08 -10.46
C GLY A 253 -18.83 13.69 -9.14
N LEU A 254 -18.92 14.53 -8.09
CA LEU A 254 -18.30 14.30 -6.78
C LEU A 254 -19.20 13.48 -5.83
N ILE A 255 -20.51 13.50 -6.07
CA ILE A 255 -21.48 12.67 -5.35
C ILE A 255 -22.46 12.01 -6.33
N THR A 256 -23.04 10.89 -5.92
CA THR A 256 -24.21 10.28 -6.56
C THR A 256 -25.42 10.40 -5.64
N THR A 257 -26.60 10.35 -6.24
CA THR A 257 -27.87 10.44 -5.52
C THR A 257 -28.76 9.26 -5.89
N ARG A 258 -29.34 8.59 -4.90
CA ARG A 258 -30.35 7.54 -5.08
C ARG A 258 -31.61 7.87 -4.28
N ARG A 259 -32.78 7.66 -4.87
CA ARG A 259 -34.05 7.74 -4.13
C ARG A 259 -34.28 6.42 -3.40
N HIS A 260 -34.56 6.50 -2.11
CA HIS A 260 -34.95 5.36 -1.30
C HIS A 260 -36.22 5.73 -0.52
N HIS A 261 -37.34 5.14 -0.92
CA HIS A 261 -38.68 5.54 -0.47
C HIS A 261 -38.93 7.04 -0.68
N ASN A 262 -39.32 7.76 0.38
CA ASN A 262 -39.58 9.20 0.34
C ASN A 262 -38.32 10.05 0.57
N ASN A 263 -37.13 9.43 0.65
CA ASN A 263 -35.87 10.11 0.95
C ASN A 263 -34.89 10.09 -0.23
N VAL A 264 -34.10 11.16 -0.31
CA VAL A 264 -32.99 11.31 -1.25
C VAL A 264 -31.69 11.01 -0.49
N LEU A 265 -30.96 9.99 -0.93
CA LEU A 265 -29.69 9.58 -0.34
C LEU A 265 -28.53 9.99 -1.23
N HIS A 266 -27.58 10.72 -0.66
CA HIS A 266 -26.33 11.13 -1.27
C HIS A 266 -25.19 10.23 -0.82
N ASN A 267 -24.37 9.79 -1.77
CA ASN A 267 -23.15 9.02 -1.50
C ASN A 267 -21.99 9.66 -2.27
N PRO A 268 -20.78 9.72 -1.69
CA PRO A 268 -19.65 10.27 -2.40
C PRO A 268 -19.26 9.33 -3.56
N THR A 269 -18.79 9.90 -4.67
CA THR A 269 -18.16 9.10 -5.73
C THR A 269 -16.72 8.77 -5.36
N ARG A 270 -16.08 7.88 -6.12
CA ARG A 270 -14.62 7.66 -6.01
C ARG A 270 -13.84 8.96 -6.17
N THR A 271 -14.21 9.81 -7.14
CA THR A 271 -13.60 11.13 -7.35
C THR A 271 -13.79 12.05 -6.14
N GLY A 272 -15.00 12.10 -5.58
CA GLY A 272 -15.28 12.89 -4.38
C GLY A 272 -14.47 12.45 -3.15
N LEU A 273 -14.30 11.13 -2.98
CA LEU A 273 -13.45 10.57 -1.93
C LEU A 273 -11.97 10.86 -2.17
N THR A 274 -11.47 10.71 -3.40
CA THR A 274 -10.08 11.05 -3.74
C THR A 274 -9.76 12.51 -3.43
N LEU A 275 -10.68 13.46 -3.70
CA LEU A 275 -10.47 14.87 -3.35
C LEU A 275 -10.37 15.10 -1.85
N LEU A 276 -11.08 14.30 -1.05
CA LEU A 276 -11.00 14.31 0.41
C LEU A 276 -9.80 13.52 0.96
N ASP A 277 -9.00 12.90 0.09
CA ASP A 277 -7.99 11.89 0.46
C ASP A 277 -8.59 10.74 1.29
N ARG A 278 -9.75 10.23 0.86
CA ARG A 278 -10.49 9.12 1.49
C ARG A 278 -10.70 7.98 0.50
N HIS A 279 -10.97 6.78 1.04
CA HIS A 279 -11.25 5.58 0.26
C HIS A 279 -12.56 4.90 0.71
N THR A 280 -13.28 4.29 -0.22
CA THR A 280 -14.35 3.33 0.09
C THR A 280 -13.72 2.04 0.62
N THR A 281 -14.08 1.66 1.84
CA THR A 281 -13.83 0.34 2.43
C THR A 281 -14.39 -0.79 1.58
#